data_AF-A0A376TM22-F1
#
_entry.id   AF-A0A376TM22-F1
#
_cell.length_a   1.000
_cell.length_b   1.000
_cell.length_c   1.000
_cell.angle_alpha   90.00
_cell.angle_beta   90.00
_cell.angle_gamma   90.00
#
_symmetry.space_group_name_H-M   'P 1'
#
loop_
_entity.id
_entity.type
_entity.pdbx_description
1 polymer ?
#
loop_
_entity_poly.entity_id
_entity_poly.type
_entity_poly.pdbx_seq_one_letter_code
_entity_poly.pdbx_strand_id
1 'polypeptide(L)'
;MFWLNVKSIPATDDSHSRTNVLQVVVKSRLKLFYRPAGLEGQPESAYHQLSVAHSGNHLTVSNPTPYYVTLFTLKVDGQEIKEADMVPPKGSVSFTLPSATASAVTWQAISDYGGVSQTGKP
;
A
#
# COMPACT_ATOMS: atom_id res chain seq x y z
N MET A 1 -12.00 -2.89 -4.46
CA MET A 1 -11.12 -1.70 -4.50
C MET A 1 -11.13 -1.13 -5.91
N PHE A 2 -11.09 0.19 -6.03
CA PHE A 2 -11.00 0.89 -7.31
C PHE A 2 -9.79 1.82 -7.33
N TRP A 3 -9.47 2.34 -8.50
CA TRP A 3 -8.46 3.38 -8.70
C TRP A 3 -9.11 4.61 -9.31
N LEU A 4 -8.94 5.77 -8.66
CA LEU A 4 -9.26 7.06 -9.25
C LEU A 4 -8.03 7.58 -10.01
N ASN A 5 -8.19 7.87 -11.29
CA ASN A 5 -7.13 8.45 -12.12
C ASN A 5 -7.51 9.88 -12.49
N VAL A 6 -6.66 10.84 -12.12
CA VAL A 6 -6.83 12.26 -12.46
C VAL A 6 -5.66 12.68 -13.36
N LYS A 7 -5.95 13.15 -14.57
CA LYS A 7 -4.94 13.55 -15.56
C LYS A 7 -5.03 15.05 -15.80
N SER A 8 -3.96 15.77 -15.50
CA SER A 8 -3.86 17.22 -15.73
C SER A 8 -3.10 17.48 -17.02
N ILE A 9 -3.80 17.98 -18.03
CA ILE A 9 -3.24 18.27 -19.35
C ILE A 9 -3.05 19.80 -19.44
N PRO A 10 -1.81 20.30 -19.52
CA PRO A 10 -1.56 21.72 -19.69
C PRO A 10 -1.96 22.17 -21.09
N ALA A 11 -2.34 23.44 -21.24
CA ALA A 11 -2.56 24.04 -22.55
C ALA A 11 -1.27 24.07 -23.37
N THR A 12 -1.39 23.90 -24.69
CA THR A 12 -0.30 24.09 -25.64
C THR A 12 -0.21 25.58 -26.00
N ASP A 13 1.01 26.11 -26.11
CA ASP A 13 1.25 27.47 -26.59
C ASP A 13 1.76 27.43 -28.04
N ASP A 14 0.94 27.93 -28.97
CA ASP A 14 1.22 27.93 -30.41
C ASP A 14 2.27 28.98 -30.81
N SER A 15 2.69 29.86 -29.88
CA SER A 15 3.75 30.85 -30.13
C SER A 15 5.14 30.22 -30.37
N HIS A 16 5.29 28.94 -30.03
CA HIS A 16 6.55 28.17 -30.14
C HIS A 16 6.61 27.27 -31.38
N SER A 17 5.89 27.59 -32.48
CA SER A 17 5.74 26.77 -33.69
C SER A 17 7.04 26.31 -34.41
N ARG A 18 8.23 26.73 -33.96
CA ARG A 18 9.55 26.37 -34.53
C ARG A 18 10.55 25.82 -33.52
N THR A 19 10.13 25.39 -32.32
CA THR A 19 11.03 24.77 -31.33
C THR A 19 10.57 23.38 -30.91
N ASN A 20 11.53 22.52 -30.56
CA ASN A 20 11.24 21.21 -29.97
C ASN A 20 10.81 21.41 -28.51
N VAL A 21 9.54 21.09 -28.20
CA VAL A 21 8.98 21.27 -26.86
C VAL A 21 8.67 19.90 -26.24
N LEU A 22 9.15 19.67 -25.02
CA LEU A 22 8.73 18.55 -24.18
C LEU A 22 7.54 18.97 -23.33
N GLN A 23 6.41 18.30 -23.51
CA GLN A 23 5.23 18.49 -22.66
C GLN A 23 5.11 17.37 -21.64
N VAL A 24 5.00 17.75 -20.37
CA VAL A 24 4.82 16.80 -19.26
C VAL A 24 3.36 16.81 -18.84
N VAL A 25 2.75 15.63 -18.85
CA VAL A 25 1.38 15.41 -18.36
C VAL A 25 1.45 14.62 -17.07
N VAL A 26 0.85 15.17 -16.02
CA VAL A 26 0.83 14.52 -14.70
C VAL A 26 -0.45 13.69 -14.57
N LYS A 27 -0.29 12.42 -14.19
CA LYS A 27 -1.41 11.52 -13.84
C LYS A 27 -1.29 11.08 -12.39
N SER A 28 -2.22 11.53 -11.56
CA SER A 28 -2.37 11.06 -10.18
C SER A 28 -3.27 9.83 -10.16
N ARG A 29 -2.79 8.74 -9.54
CA ARG A 29 -3.55 7.49 -9.37
C ARG A 29 -3.76 7.22 -7.88
N LEU A 30 -5.00 7.32 -7.42
CA LEU A 30 -5.37 7.23 -6.00
C LEU A 30 -6.19 5.96 -5.74
N LYS A 31 -5.92 5.29 -4.61
CA LYS A 31 -6.73 4.14 -4.16
C LYS A 31 -8.10 4.65 -3.70
N LEU A 32 -9.17 3.98 -4.13
CA LEU A 32 -10.54 4.27 -3.73
C LEU A 32 -11.18 3.02 -3.12
N PHE A 33 -11.55 3.11 -1.85
CA PHE A 33 -12.15 2.03 -1.09
C PHE A 33 -13.64 2.29 -0.87
N TYR A 34 -14.48 1.37 -1.33
CA TYR A 34 -15.89 1.36 -0.98
C TYR A 34 -16.07 0.66 0.38
N ARG A 35 -16.74 1.31 1.33
CA ARG A 35 -16.95 0.81 2.68
C ARG A 35 -18.47 0.74 2.97
N PRO A 36 -19.10 -0.44 2.83
CA PRO A 36 -20.49 -0.63 3.24
C PRO A 36 -20.70 -0.27 4.72
N ALA A 37 -21.91 0.15 5.06
CA ALA A 37 -22.31 0.28 6.46
C ALA A 37 -22.36 -1.09 7.14
N GLY A 38 -22.13 -1.13 8.46
CA GLY A 38 -22.26 -2.35 9.27
C GLY A 38 -21.02 -3.26 9.29
N LEU A 39 -19.86 -2.80 8.80
CA LEU A 39 -18.61 -3.53 9.00
C LEU A 39 -18.19 -3.48 10.47
N GLU A 40 -17.73 -4.62 10.99
CA GLU A 40 -17.24 -4.73 12.36
C GLU A 40 -15.81 -4.16 12.50
N GLY A 41 -15.55 -3.58 13.67
CA GLY A 41 -14.25 -3.01 14.03
C GLY A 41 -14.05 -1.57 13.53
N GLN A 42 -12.83 -1.07 13.70
CA GLN A 42 -12.42 0.25 13.21
C GLN A 42 -11.31 0.11 12.17
N PRO A 43 -11.39 0.82 11.04
CA PRO A 43 -10.39 0.75 9.98
C PRO A 43 -9.00 1.16 10.48
N GLU A 44 -8.90 2.12 11.40
CA GLU A 44 -7.65 2.57 11.99
C GLU A 44 -6.97 1.47 12.82
N SER A 45 -7.74 0.52 13.35
CA SER A 45 -7.21 -0.61 14.14
C SER A 45 -6.83 -1.82 13.27
N ALA A 46 -7.20 -1.82 11.99
CA ALA A 46 -7.11 -3.02 11.16
C ALA A 46 -5.66 -3.52 10.98
N TYR A 47 -4.69 -2.60 10.91
CA TYR A 47 -3.28 -2.96 10.74
C TYR A 47 -2.69 -3.68 11.95
N HIS A 48 -3.26 -3.53 13.15
CA HIS A 48 -2.83 -4.26 14.35
C HIS A 48 -3.27 -5.72 14.35
N GLN A 49 -4.26 -6.06 13.53
CA GLN A 49 -4.80 -7.42 13.45
C GLN A 49 -4.12 -8.24 12.35
N LEU A 50 -3.15 -7.66 11.63
CA LEU A 50 -2.38 -8.41 10.66
C LEU A 50 -1.55 -9.48 11.36
N SER A 51 -1.62 -10.70 10.85
CA SER A 51 -0.80 -11.82 11.31
C SER A 51 0.22 -12.18 10.25
N VAL A 52 1.39 -12.63 10.67
CA VAL A 52 2.47 -13.00 9.76
C VAL A 52 2.84 -14.46 9.96
N ALA A 53 2.99 -15.19 8.85
CA ALA A 53 3.52 -16.54 8.82
C ALA A 53 4.75 -16.58 7.92
N HIS A 54 5.71 -17.43 8.25
CA HIS A 54 6.92 -17.61 7.47
C HIS A 54 7.15 -19.09 7.20
N SER A 55 7.46 -19.43 5.95
CA SER A 55 7.75 -20.81 5.53
C SER A 55 8.83 -20.80 4.45
N GLY A 56 9.96 -21.46 4.72
CA GLY A 56 11.09 -21.47 3.80
C GLY A 56 11.67 -20.07 3.65
N ASN A 57 11.54 -19.46 2.47
CA ASN A 57 11.90 -18.08 2.20
C ASN A 57 10.67 -17.23 1.83
N HIS A 58 9.47 -17.63 2.25
CA HIS A 58 8.24 -16.90 1.98
C HIS A 58 7.67 -16.31 3.26
N LEU A 59 7.36 -15.02 3.21
CA LEU A 59 6.61 -14.30 4.24
C LEU A 59 5.17 -14.10 3.78
N THR A 60 4.19 -14.60 4.52
CA THR A 60 2.77 -14.38 4.26
C THR A 60 2.19 -13.45 5.31
N VAL A 61 1.65 -12.32 4.88
CA VAL A 61 0.92 -11.37 5.73
C VAL A 61 -0.57 -11.57 5.49
N SER A 62 -1.32 -11.90 6.54
CA SER A 62 -2.76 -12.17 6.48
C SER A 62 -3.55 -11.12 7.22
N ASN A 63 -4.68 -10.74 6.65
CA ASN A 63 -5.56 -9.71 7.17
C ASN A 63 -6.94 -10.32 7.50
N PRO A 64 -7.24 -10.56 8.79
CA PRO A 64 -8.53 -11.10 9.19
C PRO A 64 -9.63 -10.05 9.22
N THR A 65 -9.38 -8.78 8.90
CA THR A 65 -10.35 -7.68 9.02
C THR A 65 -11.13 -7.46 7.71
N PRO A 66 -12.29 -6.75 7.76
CA PRO A 66 -13.02 -6.37 6.56
C PRO A 66 -12.44 -5.12 5.84
N TYR A 67 -11.27 -4.62 6.26
CA TYR A 67 -10.67 -3.39 5.72
C TYR A 67 -9.40 -3.70 4.92
N TYR A 68 -9.15 -2.93 3.86
CA TYR A 68 -7.84 -2.95 3.21
C TYR A 68 -6.81 -2.30 4.14
N VAL A 69 -5.65 -2.92 4.30
CA VAL A 69 -4.52 -2.30 5.00
C VAL A 69 -3.46 -1.94 3.96
N THR A 70 -3.26 -0.64 3.72
CA THR A 70 -2.16 -0.17 2.87
C THR A 70 -0.89 -0.08 3.70
N LEU A 71 0.15 -0.80 3.31
CA LEU A 71 1.43 -0.81 4.01
C LEU A 71 2.24 0.42 3.55
N PHE A 72 2.64 1.26 4.51
CA PHE A 72 3.62 2.31 4.28
C PHE A 72 5.03 1.74 4.28
N THR A 73 5.31 0.85 5.24
CA THR A 73 6.55 0.06 5.28
C THR A 73 6.22 -1.37 5.72
N LEU A 74 7.00 -2.32 5.20
CA LEU A 74 7.08 -3.68 5.70
C LEU A 74 8.54 -4.06 5.78
N LYS A 75 9.01 -4.43 6.96
CA LYS A 75 10.41 -4.77 7.21
C LYS A 75 10.56 -6.15 7.82
N VAL A 76 11.53 -6.89 7.34
CA VAL A 76 11.99 -8.16 7.90
C VAL A 76 13.44 -8.01 8.29
N ASP A 77 13.75 -8.24 9.56
CA ASP A 77 15.11 -8.12 10.12
C ASP A 77 15.77 -6.75 9.79
N GLY A 78 14.94 -5.69 9.78
CA GLY A 78 15.36 -4.32 9.46
C GLY A 78 15.43 -3.97 7.97
N GLN A 79 15.34 -4.96 7.07
CA GLN A 79 15.32 -4.74 5.62
C GLN A 79 13.89 -4.55 5.11
N GLU A 80 13.69 -3.54 4.28
CA GLU A 80 12.39 -3.19 3.71
C GLU A 80 12.04 -4.04 2.49
N ILE A 81 10.82 -4.58 2.48
CA ILE A 81 10.20 -5.24 1.33
C ILE A 81 9.51 -4.18 0.48
N LYS A 82 10.15 -3.77 -0.61
CA LYS A 82 9.70 -2.64 -1.45
C LYS A 82 8.45 -2.96 -2.28
N GLU A 83 8.18 -4.24 -2.50
CA GLU A 83 7.00 -4.71 -3.23
C GLU A 83 5.73 -4.70 -2.36
N ALA A 84 5.85 -4.45 -1.06
CA ALA A 84 4.72 -4.37 -0.15
C ALA A 84 3.84 -3.15 -0.47
N ASP A 85 2.56 -3.40 -0.77
CA ASP A 85 1.61 -2.35 -1.13
C ASP A 85 0.36 -2.37 -0.24
N MET A 86 -0.43 -3.45 -0.31
CA MET A 86 -1.62 -3.58 0.51
C MET A 86 -1.97 -5.04 0.81
N VAL A 87 -2.63 -5.27 1.94
CA VAL A 87 -3.21 -6.57 2.31
C VAL A 87 -4.74 -6.47 2.19
N PRO A 88 -5.38 -7.30 1.35
CA PRO A 88 -6.82 -7.23 1.11
C PRO A 88 -7.64 -7.68 2.34
N PRO A 89 -8.91 -7.26 2.47
CA PRO A 89 -9.82 -7.77 3.49
C PRO A 89 -9.94 -9.29 3.43
N LYS A 90 -9.94 -9.95 4.60
CA LYS A 90 -10.11 -11.41 4.73
C LYS A 90 -9.20 -12.23 3.81
N GLY A 91 -8.01 -11.70 3.51
CA GLY A 91 -7.08 -12.30 2.56
C GLY A 91 -5.62 -12.13 2.98
N SER A 92 -4.71 -12.54 2.12
CA SER A 92 -3.28 -12.56 2.40
C SER A 92 -2.45 -12.16 1.19
N VAL A 93 -1.23 -11.69 1.44
CA VAL A 93 -0.19 -11.44 0.44
C VAL A 93 1.09 -12.15 0.85
N SER A 94 1.86 -12.63 -0.13
CA SER A 94 3.11 -13.34 0.12
C SER A 94 4.27 -12.65 -0.58
N PHE A 95 5.41 -12.60 0.11
CA PHE A 95 6.66 -12.02 -0.37
C PHE A 95 7.77 -13.06 -0.32
N THR A 96 8.63 -13.08 -1.34
CA THR A 96 9.84 -13.89 -1.34
C THR A 96 10.95 -13.11 -0.66
N LEU A 97 11.52 -13.69 0.39
CA LEU A 97 12.62 -13.12 1.16
C LEU A 97 13.97 -13.51 0.55
N PRO A 98 14.99 -12.63 0.65
CA PRO A 98 16.36 -12.96 0.24
C PRO A 98 16.99 -14.09 1.09
N SER A 99 16.53 -14.24 2.33
CA SER A 99 16.98 -15.27 3.28
C SER A 99 15.78 -16.07 3.79
N ALA A 100 16.02 -17.33 4.14
CA ALA A 100 15.02 -18.21 4.77
C ALA A 100 14.82 -17.92 6.27
N THR A 101 15.32 -16.80 6.77
CA THR A 101 15.20 -16.36 8.15
C THR A 101 14.38 -15.09 8.20
N ALA A 102 13.38 -15.06 9.07
CA ALA A 102 12.59 -13.88 9.37
C ALA A 102 12.35 -13.83 10.88
N SER A 103 13.21 -13.12 11.61
CA SER A 103 13.18 -13.10 13.08
C SER A 103 12.31 -11.97 13.63
N ALA A 104 12.34 -10.82 12.97
CA ALA A 104 11.59 -9.63 13.36
C ALA A 104 10.86 -9.05 12.14
N VAL A 105 9.53 -9.07 12.19
CA VAL A 105 8.68 -8.44 11.19
C VAL A 105 8.05 -7.20 11.80
N THR A 106 8.12 -6.07 11.10
CA THR A 106 7.47 -4.82 11.53
C THR A 106 6.83 -4.15 10.33
N TRP A 107 5.74 -3.42 10.56
CA TRP A 107 5.08 -2.66 9.51
C TRP A 107 4.51 -1.35 10.02
N GLN A 108 4.27 -0.43 9.10
CA GLN A 108 3.42 0.74 9.32
C GLN A 108 2.38 0.77 8.22
N ALA A 109 1.20 1.31 8.51
CA ALA A 109 0.12 1.45 7.56
C ALA A 109 -0.17 2.92 7.25
N ILE A 110 -0.87 3.16 6.14
CA ILE A 110 -1.43 4.47 5.80
C ILE A 110 -2.89 4.49 6.27
N SER A 111 -3.26 5.50 7.06
CA SER A 111 -4.63 5.72 7.53
C SER A 111 -5.53 6.32 6.44
N ASP A 112 -6.84 6.35 6.71
CA ASP A 112 -7.83 6.97 5.81
C ASP A 112 -7.57 8.47 5.55
N TYR A 113 -6.84 9.14 6.46
CA TYR A 113 -6.46 10.55 6.34
C TYR A 113 -5.11 10.76 5.63
N GLY A 114 -4.48 9.68 5.14
CA GLY A 114 -3.17 9.72 4.48
C GLY A 114 -1.98 9.81 5.45
N GLY A 115 -2.21 9.70 6.76
CA GLY A 115 -1.17 9.70 7.77
C GLY A 115 -0.53 8.32 7.96
N VAL A 116 0.70 8.27 8.46
CA VAL A 116 1.40 7.02 8.77
C VAL A 116 1.05 6.57 10.19
N SER A 117 0.71 5.30 10.35
CA SER A 117 0.38 4.70 11.64
C SER A 117 1.61 4.52 12.53
N GLN A 118 1.35 4.19 13.80
CA GLN A 118 2.40 3.63 14.65
C GLN A 118 2.86 2.26 14.10
N THR A 119 4.05 1.83 14.50
CA THR A 119 4.62 0.55 14.10
C THR A 119 3.80 -0.62 14.65
N GLY A 120 3.22 -1.41 13.75
CA GLY A 120 2.65 -2.72 14.03
C GLY A 120 3.73 -3.81 14.09
N LYS A 121 3.45 -4.83 14.89
CA LYS A 121 4.23 -6.05 15.06
C LYS A 121 3.27 -7.24 15.11
N PRO A 122 3.74 -8.47 14.78
CA PRO A 122 2.95 -9.69 14.88
C PRO A 122 2.34 -9.91 16.26
#